data_AF-A0AAV2YLX2-F1
#
_entry.id   AF-A0AAV2YLX2-F1
#
_cell.length_a   1.000
_cell.length_b   1.000
_cell.length_c   1.000
_cell.angle_alpha   90.00
_cell.angle_beta   90.00
_cell.angle_gamma   90.00
#
_symmetry.space_group_name_H-M   'P 1'
#
loop_
_entity.id
_entity.type
_entity.pdbx_description
1 polymer ?
#
loop_
_entity_poly.entity_id
_entity_poly.type
_entity_poly.pdbx_seq_one_letter_code
_entity_poly.pdbx_strand_id
1 'polypeptide(L)'
;MLDKINNLMKKLSTVKGCALLKKVSHLSAVVRNGTRWSSTANIVARYTALMGPIGDLDHASIERHELAPLLLSADENDAIHALHSDMSNLEEVTKLLQD
;
A
#
# COMPACT_ATOMS: atom_id res chain seq x y z
N MET A 1 -11.57 -1.09 -1.97
CA MET A 1 -10.16 -1.57 -1.99
C MET A 1 -9.13 -0.47 -2.26
N LEU A 2 -8.96 0.06 -3.49
CA LEU A 2 -7.90 1.04 -3.77
C LEU A 2 -7.98 2.35 -2.97
N ASP A 3 -9.18 2.90 -2.77
CA ASP A 3 -9.34 4.10 -1.93
C ASP A 3 -9.07 3.82 -0.45
N LYS A 4 -9.30 2.58 0.00
CA LYS A 4 -8.98 2.13 1.36
C LYS A 4 -7.46 2.09 1.57
N ILE A 5 -6.71 1.54 0.61
CA ILE A 5 -5.23 1.63 0.59
C ILE A 5 -4.77 3.07 0.56
N ASN A 6 -5.39 3.91 -0.27
CA ASN A 6 -5.02 5.32 -0.35
C ASN A 6 -5.23 6.05 0.99
N ASN A 7 -6.33 5.77 1.68
CA ASN A 7 -6.60 6.33 2.99
C ASN A 7 -5.62 5.80 4.05
N LEU A 8 -5.29 4.51 4.01
CA LEU A 8 -4.25 3.92 4.87
C LEU A 8 -2.90 4.60 4.64
N MET A 9 -2.46 4.73 3.39
CA MET A 9 -1.19 5.38 3.04
C MET A 9 -1.16 6.85 3.46
N LYS A 10 -2.28 7.58 3.32
CA LYS A 10 -2.39 8.94 3.86
C LYS A 10 -2.21 8.96 5.36
N LYS A 11 -2.84 8.05 6.11
CA LYS A 11 -2.69 7.96 7.57
C LYS A 11 -1.25 7.65 7.96
N LEU A 12 -0.60 6.71 7.26
CA LEU A 12 0.80 6.33 7.46
C LEU A 12 1.80 7.41 7.01
N SER A 13 1.41 8.32 6.12
CA SER A 13 2.25 9.46 5.71
C SER A 13 2.22 10.64 6.71
N THR A 14 1.34 10.63 7.70
CA THR A 14 1.35 11.65 8.76
C THR A 14 2.59 11.49 9.64
N VAL A 15 3.00 12.53 10.37
CA VAL A 15 4.17 12.46 11.28
C VAL A 15 4.08 11.28 12.25
N LYS A 16 2.90 11.09 12.87
CA LYS A 16 2.64 9.98 13.81
C LYS A 16 2.60 8.63 13.10
N GLY A 17 1.96 8.55 11.93
CA GLY A 17 1.90 7.33 11.13
C GLY A 17 3.27 6.89 10.60
N CYS A 18 4.11 7.85 10.20
CA CYS A 18 5.46 7.58 9.73
C CYS A 18 6.34 7.08 10.86
N ALA A 19 6.25 7.70 12.05
CA ALA A 19 6.95 7.23 13.24
C ALA A 19 6.51 5.81 13.64
N LEU A 20 5.23 5.48 13.48
CA LEU A 20 4.72 4.13 13.69
C LEU A 20 5.29 3.14 12.67
N LEU A 21 5.21 3.47 11.38
CA LEU A 21 5.70 2.62 10.30
C LEU A 21 7.21 2.34 10.42
N LYS A 22 8.00 3.33 10.85
CA LYS A 22 9.44 3.20 11.09
C LYS A 22 9.81 2.16 12.14
N LYS A 23 8.89 1.77 13.02
CA LYS A 23 9.13 0.72 14.01
C LYS A 23 9.16 -0.68 13.40
N VAL A 24 8.44 -0.87 12.30
CA VAL A 24 8.22 -2.17 11.65
C VAL A 24 8.81 -2.25 10.25
N SER A 25 9.15 -1.12 9.62
CA SER A 25 9.68 -1.07 8.26
C SER A 25 10.62 0.11 8.06
N HIS A 26 11.57 -0.05 7.15
CA HIS A 26 12.38 1.05 6.59
C HIS A 26 11.67 1.76 5.44
N LEU A 27 10.54 1.23 4.96
CA LEU A 27 9.78 1.76 3.83
C LEU A 27 8.87 2.91 4.28
N SER A 28 8.62 3.85 3.38
CA SER A 28 7.70 4.97 3.58
C SER A 28 6.40 4.76 2.82
N ALA A 29 5.30 5.28 3.37
CA ALA A 29 4.01 5.31 2.69
C ALA A 29 4.06 6.17 1.42
N VAL A 30 3.31 5.76 0.39
CA VAL A 30 3.19 6.49 -0.88
C VAL A 30 1.72 6.82 -1.10
N VAL A 31 1.42 8.10 -1.37
CA VAL A 31 0.04 8.57 -1.60
C VAL A 31 -0.24 8.65 -3.09
N ARG A 32 -1.47 8.27 -3.49
CA ARG A 32 -1.91 8.31 -4.89
C ARG A 32 -2.09 9.76 -5.36
N ASN A 33 -1.45 10.13 -6.46
CA ASN A 33 -1.85 11.25 -7.30
C ASN A 33 -2.92 10.77 -8.30
N GLY A 34 -4.16 11.24 -8.15
CA GLY A 34 -5.32 10.72 -8.87
C GLY A 34 -5.29 10.92 -10.39
N THR A 35 -4.42 11.77 -10.93
CA THR A 35 -4.35 12.09 -12.36
C THR A 35 -3.42 11.19 -13.16
N ARG A 36 -2.67 10.29 -12.52
CA ARG A 36 -1.64 9.47 -13.17
C ARG A 36 -1.82 7.98 -12.84
N TRP A 37 -2.00 7.17 -13.88
CA TRP A 37 -2.07 5.70 -13.77
C TRP A 37 -0.87 5.11 -13.03
N SER A 38 0.35 5.58 -13.33
CA SER A 38 1.58 5.13 -12.64
C SER A 38 1.56 5.38 -11.13
N SER A 39 0.78 6.35 -10.66
CA SER A 39 0.62 6.55 -9.22
C SER A 39 -0.20 5.45 -8.55
N THR A 40 -1.16 4.86 -9.28
CA THR A 40 -1.93 3.69 -8.81
C THR A 40 -1.02 2.46 -8.77
N ALA A 41 -0.15 2.27 -9.75
CA ALA A 41 0.84 1.19 -9.74
C ALA A 41 1.77 1.31 -8.54
N ASN A 42 2.31 2.50 -8.30
CA ASN A 42 3.23 2.77 -7.20
C ASN A 42 2.60 2.55 -5.82
N ILE A 43 1.33 2.94 -5.61
CA ILE A 43 0.67 2.75 -4.32
C ILE A 43 0.36 1.27 -4.07
N VAL A 44 -0.06 0.52 -5.10
CA VAL A 44 -0.31 -0.92 -5.02
C VAL A 44 0.99 -1.65 -4.68
N ALA A 45 2.06 -1.40 -5.44
CA ALA A 45 3.38 -1.98 -5.17
C ALA A 45 3.89 -1.64 -3.76
N ARG A 46 3.73 -0.38 -3.33
CA ARG A 46 4.12 0.03 -1.98
C ARG A 46 3.31 -0.69 -0.90
N TYR A 47 2.00 -0.83 -1.11
CA TYR A 47 1.14 -1.52 -0.16
C TYR A 47 1.52 -2.98 -0.03
N THR A 48 1.70 -3.68 -1.15
CA THR A 48 2.14 -5.09 -1.19
C THR A 48 3.43 -5.30 -0.39
N ALA A 49 4.41 -4.40 -0.51
CA ALA A 49 5.64 -4.47 0.27
C ALA A 49 5.47 -4.13 1.78
N LEU A 50 4.42 -3.37 2.13
CA LEU A 50 4.12 -2.98 3.50
C LEU A 50 3.15 -3.91 4.23
N MET A 51 2.49 -4.85 3.53
CA MET A 51 1.52 -5.77 4.14
C MET A 51 2.10 -6.56 5.31
N GLY A 52 3.28 -7.19 5.12
CA GLY A 52 3.98 -7.91 6.18
C GLY A 52 4.30 -7.01 7.38
N PRO A 53 5.05 -5.91 7.20
CA PRO A 53 5.37 -4.98 8.28
C PRO A 53 4.15 -4.39 9.00
N ILE A 54 3.06 -4.09 8.29
CA ILE A 54 1.81 -3.61 8.91
C ILE A 54 1.17 -4.72 9.75
N GLY A 55 1.30 -5.98 9.35
CA GLY A 55 0.87 -7.13 10.12
C GLY A 55 1.62 -7.33 11.44
N ASP A 56 2.87 -6.84 11.52
CA ASP A 56 3.69 -6.92 12.74
C ASP A 56 3.34 -5.83 13.78
N LEU A 57 2.42 -4.91 13.47
CA LEU A 57 1.98 -3.88 14.41
C LEU A 57 1.14 -4.50 15.54
N ASP A 58 1.44 -4.10 16.77
CA ASP A 58 0.65 -4.51 17.93
C ASP A 58 -0.78 -3.93 17.88
N HIS A 59 -1.72 -4.62 18.53
CA HIS A 59 -3.14 -4.25 18.52
C HIS A 59 -3.39 -2.85 19.11
N ALA A 60 -2.65 -2.47 20.15
CA ALA A 60 -2.80 -1.16 20.80
C ALA A 60 -2.37 -0.02 19.87
N SER A 61 -1.33 -0.24 19.05
CA SER A 61 -0.87 0.67 18.02
C SER A 61 -1.90 0.80 16.89
N ILE A 62 -2.50 -0.32 16.46
CA ILE A 62 -3.56 -0.32 15.44
C ILE A 62 -4.78 0.49 15.91
N GLU A 63 -5.21 0.29 17.16
CA GLU A 63 -6.35 1.00 17.74
C GLU A 63 -6.04 2.49 17.96
N ARG A 64 -4.92 2.80 18.62
CA ARG A 64 -4.49 4.18 18.91
C ARG A 64 -4.35 5.06 17.66
N HIS A 65 -3.95 4.45 16.55
CA HIS A 65 -3.78 5.14 15.28
C HIS A 65 -4.97 4.97 14.33
N GLU A 66 -6.07 4.37 14.79
CA GLU A 66 -7.32 4.17 14.04
C GLU A 66 -7.09 3.47 12.69
N LEU A 67 -6.17 2.50 12.67
CA LEU A 67 -5.80 1.78 11.46
C LEU A 67 -6.77 0.65 11.14
N ALA A 68 -7.44 0.08 12.15
CA ALA A 68 -8.35 -1.06 12.00
C ALA A 68 -9.35 -0.93 10.83
N PRO A 69 -10.11 0.17 10.66
CA PRO A 69 -11.06 0.29 9.54
C PRO A 69 -10.39 0.42 8.17
N LEU A 70 -9.08 0.69 8.13
CA LEU A 70 -8.29 0.89 6.92
C LEU A 70 -7.50 -0.36 6.53
N LEU A 71 -7.38 -1.36 7.42
CA LEU A 71 -6.76 -2.64 7.10
C LEU A 71 -7.67 -3.45 6.17
N LEU A 72 -7.07 -4.00 5.12
CA LEU A 72 -7.76 -4.84 4.14
C LEU A 72 -8.04 -6.22 4.74
N SER A 73 -9.15 -6.85 4.34
CA SER A 73 -9.39 -8.26 4.64
C SER A 73 -8.42 -9.17 3.89
N ALA A 74 -8.40 -10.46 4.21
CA ALA A 74 -7.62 -11.45 3.48
C ALA A 74 -7.98 -11.46 1.98
N ASP A 75 -9.28 -11.50 1.65
CA ASP A 75 -9.75 -11.47 0.26
C ASP A 75 -9.34 -10.18 -0.48
N GLU A 76 -9.41 -9.02 0.20
CA GLU A 76 -8.95 -7.75 -0.38
C GLU A 76 -7.43 -7.76 -0.60
N ASN A 77 -6.66 -8.40 0.28
CA ASN A 77 -5.22 -8.54 0.14
C ASN A 77 -4.84 -9.44 -1.04
N ASP A 78 -5.53 -10.57 -1.21
CA ASP A 78 -5.33 -11.49 -2.33
C ASP A 78 -5.65 -10.80 -3.66
N ALA A 79 -6.76 -10.04 -3.71
CA ALA A 79 -7.11 -9.24 -4.87
C ALA A 79 -6.06 -8.16 -5.21
N ILE A 80 -5.40 -7.58 -4.20
CA ILE A 80 -4.32 -6.61 -4.42
C ILE A 80 -3.02 -7.27 -4.90
N HIS A 81 -2.70 -8.46 -4.40
CA HIS A 81 -1.58 -9.24 -4.93
C HIS A 81 -1.78 -9.61 -6.40
N ALA A 82 -2.99 -10.07 -6.76
CA ALA A 82 -3.36 -10.35 -8.14
C ALA A 82 -3.22 -9.07 -9.01
N LEU A 83 -3.80 -7.96 -8.55
CA LEU A 83 -3.70 -6.67 -9.26
C LEU A 83 -2.24 -6.23 -9.43
N HIS A 84 -1.40 -6.36 -8.41
CA HIS A 84 0.02 -6.01 -8.51
C HIS A 84 0.74 -6.86 -9.57
N SER A 85 0.45 -8.16 -9.61
CA SER A 85 1.00 -9.07 -10.63
C SER A 85 0.58 -8.66 -12.04
N ASP A 86 -0.72 -8.38 -12.25
CA ASP A 86 -1.25 -7.96 -13.54
C ASP A 86 -0.62 -6.64 -14.01
N MET A 87 -0.47 -5.67 -13.09
CA MET A 87 0.17 -4.39 -13.39
C MET A 87 1.65 -4.56 -13.77
N SER A 88 2.38 -5.42 -13.07
CA SER A 88 3.78 -5.73 -13.40
C SER A 88 3.93 -6.35 -14.78
N ASN A 89 3.06 -7.31 -15.12
CA ASN A 89 3.05 -7.98 -16.41
C ASN A 89 2.77 -6.99 -17.55
N LEU A 90 1.79 -6.09 -17.37
CA LEU A 90 1.47 -5.06 -18.35
C LEU A 90 2.62 -4.07 -18.55
N GLU A 91 3.32 -3.68 -17.48
CA GLU A 91 4.50 -2.82 -17.59
C GLU A 91 5.64 -3.49 -18.36
N GLU A 92 5.86 -4.79 -18.17
CA GLU A 92 6.85 -5.56 -18.92
C GLU A 92 6.50 -5.64 -20.41
N VAL A 93 5.25 -6.02 -20.73
CA VAL A 93 4.76 -6.05 -22.13
C VAL A 93 4.85 -4.67 -22.79
N THR A 94 4.52 -3.60 -22.07
CA THR A 94 4.59 -2.24 -22.63
C THR A 94 6.04 -1.84 -22.95
N LYS A 95 7.01 -2.21 -22.10
CA LYS A 95 8.44 -1.96 -22.38
C LYS A 95 8.89 -2.71 -23.62
N LEU A 96 8.53 -3.99 -23.74
CA LEU A 96 8.87 -4.83 -24.90
C LEU A 96 8.31 -4.29 -26.22
N LEU A 97 7.14 -3.64 -26.19
CA LEU A 97 6.51 -3.05 -27.38
C LEU A 97 7.04 -1.65 -27.74
N GLN A 98 7.82 -1.02 -26.86
CA GLN A 98 8.39 0.31 -27.05
C GLN A 98 9.84 0.28 -27.54
N ASP A 99 10.47 -0.90 -27.54
CA ASP A 99 11.77 -1.21 -28.16
C ASP A 99 11.60 -1.60 -29.65
#